data_AF-A0A969TBF7-F1
#
_entry.id   AF-A0A969TBF7-F1
#
_cell.length_a   1.000
_cell.length_b   1.000
_cell.length_c   1.000
_cell.angle_alpha   90.00
_cell.angle_beta   90.00
_cell.angle_gamma   90.00
#
_symmetry.space_group_name_H-M   'P 1'
#
loop_
_entity.id
_entity.type
_entity.pdbx_description
1 polymer ?
#
loop_
_entity_poly.entity_id
_entity_poly.type
_entity_poly.pdbx_seq_one_letter_code
_entity_poly.pdbx_strand_id
1 'polypeptide(L)'
;MQCQVSDNQVIKLAQEPLNEALTLEEINSTEEILAARAVHFQTYFEGYMEMYSDAETVAVYLNAHEGWFCHCAQPMKVEPMGDNGYILTVGRFGSFGYEVEPKLAVVLQPPQGRIYKMHSIPIPNYFSPGYEVDYQASMELIEVPVRQAESSVASIFKKKGQAQLPSVITKVKWHLKMDVAVQFPKFIYKLPLSMIQSTGDRLLAQIVRQISPRLTHKVQQDFHIRQNLPLPPKMPAISRKFLRK
;
A
#
# COMPACT_ATOMS: atom_id res chain seq x y z
N MET A 1 -80.07 36.35 23.77
CA MET A 1 -79.82 35.67 22.48
C MET A 1 -78.53 34.86 22.65
N GLN A 2 -78.67 33.54 22.69
CA GLN A 2 -77.59 32.56 22.88
C GLN A 2 -76.74 32.39 21.62
N CYS A 3 -75.46 32.04 21.80
CA CYS A 3 -74.72 30.95 21.14
C CYS A 3 -73.25 31.05 21.61
N GLN A 4 -72.88 30.43 22.73
CA GLN A 4 -72.36 29.06 22.89
C GLN A 4 -70.99 28.79 22.23
N VAL A 5 -70.03 28.53 23.12
CA VAL A 5 -68.68 27.99 22.93
C VAL A 5 -68.77 26.47 22.93
N SER A 6 -68.01 25.79 22.06
CA SER A 6 -67.68 24.35 22.14
C SER A 6 -66.35 24.17 21.39
N ASP A 7 -65.24 23.93 22.09
CA ASP A 7 -64.70 22.63 22.50
C ASP A 7 -63.74 22.01 21.45
N ASN A 8 -62.45 22.15 21.78
CA ASN A 8 -61.43 21.11 21.87
C ASN A 8 -61.48 19.94 20.86
N GLN A 9 -60.45 19.82 20.00
CA GLN A 9 -60.06 18.52 19.42
C GLN A 9 -58.57 18.44 19.04
N VAL A 10 -57.81 17.87 19.97
CA VAL A 10 -56.74 16.85 19.85
C VAL A 10 -55.97 16.77 18.52
N ILE A 11 -54.68 17.08 18.59
CA ILE A 11 -53.65 16.75 17.59
C ILE A 11 -53.55 15.22 17.48
N LYS A 12 -53.99 14.65 16.35
CA LYS A 12 -53.73 13.26 16.00
C LYS A 12 -52.39 13.19 15.25
N LEU A 13 -51.37 12.64 15.91
CA LEU A 13 -50.24 12.00 15.23
C LEU A 13 -50.80 10.84 14.40
N ALA A 14 -50.71 10.93 13.08
CA ALA A 14 -50.79 9.77 12.21
C ALA A 14 -49.38 9.45 11.71
N GLN A 15 -48.88 8.30 12.17
CA GLN A 15 -47.68 7.66 11.69
C GLN A 15 -47.90 7.25 10.23
N GLU A 16 -47.07 7.71 9.30
CA GLU A 16 -46.98 7.09 7.98
C GLU A 16 -46.18 5.78 8.10
N PRO A 17 -46.69 4.66 7.55
CA PRO A 17 -45.93 3.43 7.51
C PRO A 17 -44.87 3.53 6.42
N LEU A 18 -43.61 3.39 6.83
CA LEU A 18 -42.51 2.99 5.97
C LEU A 18 -42.82 1.59 5.44
N ASN A 19 -43.02 1.43 4.13
CA ASN A 19 -42.82 0.17 3.37
C ASN A 19 -42.84 0.52 1.87
N GLU A 20 -41.70 0.41 1.20
CA GLU A 20 -41.32 -0.75 0.37
C GLU A 20 -42.18 -0.89 -0.89
N ALA A 21 -41.79 -0.14 -1.93
CA ALA A 21 -41.88 -0.57 -3.31
C ALA A 21 -40.80 0.18 -4.10
N LEU A 22 -39.56 -0.32 -4.06
CA LEU A 22 -38.55 0.09 -5.04
C LEU A 22 -39.06 -0.32 -6.42
N THR A 23 -39.29 0.67 -7.27
CA THR A 23 -39.76 0.43 -8.63
C THR A 23 -38.66 -0.29 -9.44
N LEU A 24 -39.02 -1.21 -10.34
CA LEU A 24 -38.07 -1.97 -11.18
C LEU A 24 -37.17 -1.06 -12.04
N GLU A 25 -37.59 0.18 -12.31
CA GLU A 25 -36.82 1.19 -13.05
C GLU A 25 -35.74 1.87 -12.17
N GLU A 26 -36.00 2.08 -10.87
CA GLU A 26 -35.02 2.59 -9.91
C GLU A 26 -33.95 1.55 -9.55
N ILE A 27 -34.31 0.27 -9.56
CA ILE A 27 -33.37 -0.84 -9.32
C ILE A 27 -32.37 -0.96 -10.50
N ASN A 28 -32.85 -0.91 -11.74
CA ASN A 28 -31.98 -0.96 -12.92
C ASN A 28 -31.04 0.25 -13.00
N SER A 29 -31.53 1.45 -12.70
CA SER A 29 -30.71 2.67 -12.72
C SER A 29 -29.69 2.71 -11.57
N THR A 30 -30.04 2.20 -10.38
CA THR A 30 -29.10 2.09 -9.25
C THR A 30 -28.00 1.04 -9.52
N GLU A 31 -28.36 -0.13 -10.08
CA GLU A 31 -27.38 -1.16 -10.47
C GLU A 31 -26.42 -0.66 -11.57
N GLU A 32 -26.93 0.10 -12.55
CA GLU A 32 -26.09 0.68 -13.60
C GLU A 32 -25.18 1.79 -13.09
N ILE A 33 -25.66 2.63 -12.16
CA ILE A 33 -24.84 3.64 -11.48
C ILE A 33 -23.76 2.98 -10.61
N LEU A 34 -24.09 1.92 -9.88
CA LEU A 34 -23.11 1.15 -9.10
C LEU A 34 -22.08 0.47 -10.00
N ALA A 35 -22.51 -0.11 -11.13
CA ALA A 35 -21.63 -0.72 -12.12
C ALA A 35 -20.70 0.28 -12.83
N ALA A 36 -21.12 1.55 -12.92
CA ALA A 36 -20.28 2.63 -13.44
C ALA A 36 -19.27 3.16 -12.42
N ARG A 37 -19.46 2.90 -11.11
CA ARG A 37 -18.61 3.45 -10.04
C ARG A 37 -17.49 2.49 -9.67
N ALA A 38 -16.27 3.02 -9.65
CA ALA A 38 -15.12 2.30 -9.12
C ALA A 38 -15.28 2.09 -7.61
N VAL A 39 -14.88 0.90 -7.14
CA VAL A 39 -14.73 0.58 -5.73
C VAL A 39 -13.28 0.81 -5.34
N HIS A 40 -13.05 1.52 -4.24
CA HIS A 40 -11.70 1.86 -3.76
C HIS A 40 -11.26 0.95 -2.62
N PHE A 41 -10.08 0.37 -2.77
CA PHE A 41 -9.43 -0.45 -1.75
C PHE A 41 -8.20 0.27 -1.23
N GLN A 42 -8.09 0.40 0.08
CA GLN A 42 -7.06 1.23 0.69
C GLN A 42 -6.21 0.44 1.66
N THR A 43 -4.90 0.71 1.63
CA THR A 43 -4.01 0.15 2.62
C THR A 43 -2.86 1.08 2.97
N TYR A 44 -2.40 0.93 4.20
CA TYR A 44 -1.27 1.64 4.74
C TYR A 44 -0.37 0.68 5.50
N PHE A 45 0.92 0.72 5.19
CA PHE A 45 1.94 -0.08 5.85
C PHE A 45 3.14 0.77 6.23
N GLU A 46 3.79 0.34 7.29
CA GLU A 46 5.12 0.83 7.65
C GLU A 46 6.04 -0.33 8.01
N GLY A 47 7.33 -0.08 7.86
CA GLY A 47 8.36 -1.02 8.24
C GLY A 47 9.71 -0.32 8.33
N TYR A 48 10.74 -1.13 8.53
CA TYR A 48 12.12 -0.66 8.46
C TYR A 48 13.05 -1.77 7.98
N MET A 49 14.23 -1.38 7.53
CA MET A 49 15.39 -2.27 7.36
C MET A 49 16.60 -1.64 8.02
N GLU A 50 17.42 -2.48 8.64
CA GLU A 50 18.72 -2.06 9.17
C GLU A 50 19.78 -2.22 8.09
N MET A 51 20.59 -1.19 7.90
CA MET A 51 21.76 -1.17 7.05
C MET A 51 22.96 -0.89 7.94
N TYR A 52 23.90 -1.84 8.03
CA TYR A 52 25.01 -1.79 8.99
C TYR A 52 26.15 -0.86 8.55
N SER A 53 25.79 0.37 8.18
CA SER A 53 26.67 1.46 7.76
C SER A 53 26.03 2.81 8.09
N ASP A 54 26.79 3.89 7.94
CA ASP A 54 26.31 5.27 8.09
C ASP A 54 25.31 5.67 6.98
N ALA A 55 24.59 6.78 7.19
CA ALA A 55 23.51 7.17 6.29
C ALA A 55 24.03 7.61 4.91
N GLU A 56 25.26 8.11 4.82
CA GLU A 56 25.84 8.55 3.54
C GLU A 56 26.12 7.34 2.64
N THR A 57 26.78 6.32 3.20
CA THR A 57 27.05 5.06 2.48
C THR A 57 25.75 4.39 2.03
N VAL A 58 24.71 4.43 2.87
CA VAL A 58 23.38 3.91 2.52
C VAL A 58 22.70 4.75 1.43
N ALA A 59 22.81 6.08 1.50
CA ALA A 59 22.27 6.98 0.48
C ALA A 59 22.91 6.74 -0.89
N VAL A 60 24.25 6.60 -0.95
CA VAL A 60 24.97 6.26 -2.18
C VAL A 60 24.42 4.98 -2.81
N TYR A 61 24.19 3.94 -2.00
CA TYR A 61 23.58 2.70 -2.49
C TYR A 61 22.14 2.89 -2.98
N LEU A 62 21.29 3.57 -2.21
CA LEU A 62 19.88 3.78 -2.58
C LEU A 62 19.72 4.66 -3.83
N ASN A 63 20.64 5.61 -4.05
CA ASN A 63 20.67 6.46 -5.24
C ASN A 63 21.03 5.69 -6.50
N ALA A 64 21.78 4.59 -6.39
CA ALA A 64 22.12 3.71 -7.52
C ALA A 64 21.01 2.65 -7.77
N HIS A 65 19.74 3.06 -7.70
CA HIS A 65 18.58 2.17 -7.74
C HIS A 65 18.40 1.43 -9.07
N GLU A 66 18.86 2.00 -10.18
CA GLU A 66 18.96 1.33 -11.47
C GLU A 66 19.78 0.04 -11.40
N GLY A 67 20.76 -0.01 -10.50
CA GLY A 67 21.64 -1.16 -10.30
C GLY A 67 21.08 -2.25 -9.39
N TRP A 68 19.96 -2.02 -8.69
CA TRP A 68 19.43 -3.01 -7.75
C TRP A 68 17.90 -3.20 -7.71
N PHE A 69 17.11 -2.21 -8.14
CA PHE A 69 15.66 -2.25 -7.95
C PHE A 69 15.01 -3.40 -8.73
N CYS A 70 15.36 -3.56 -10.01
CA CYS A 70 14.76 -4.57 -10.89
C CYS A 70 14.98 -6.01 -10.39
N HIS A 71 16.17 -6.33 -9.86
CA HIS A 71 16.44 -7.68 -9.35
C HIS A 71 15.96 -7.89 -7.90
N CYS A 72 15.80 -6.83 -7.11
CA CYS A 72 15.34 -6.94 -5.71
C CYS A 72 13.82 -7.05 -5.63
N ALA A 73 13.11 -6.51 -6.62
CA ALA A 73 11.66 -6.45 -6.68
C ALA A 73 10.97 -7.77 -7.06
N GLN A 74 11.73 -8.85 -7.29
CA GLN A 74 11.18 -10.18 -7.49
C GLN A 74 10.24 -10.58 -6.32
N PRO A 75 9.06 -11.15 -6.58
CA PRO A 75 8.63 -11.76 -7.85
C PRO A 75 7.91 -10.81 -8.83
N MET A 76 7.83 -9.51 -8.54
CA MET A 76 7.23 -8.56 -9.49
C MET A 76 8.11 -8.48 -10.75
N LYS A 77 7.47 -8.39 -11.92
CA LYS A 77 8.20 -8.01 -13.14
C LYS A 77 8.40 -6.51 -13.11
N VAL A 78 9.65 -6.07 -13.28
CA VAL A 78 10.03 -4.66 -13.27
C VAL A 78 10.74 -4.31 -14.56
N GLU A 79 10.28 -3.23 -15.19
CA GLU A 79 10.86 -2.68 -16.42
C GLU A 79 11.26 -1.22 -16.14
N PRO A 80 12.49 -0.78 -16.47
CA PRO A 80 12.86 0.61 -16.31
C PRO A 80 12.05 1.51 -17.25
N MET A 81 11.76 2.73 -16.80
CA MET A 81 11.00 3.75 -17.53
C MET A 81 11.62 5.12 -17.30
N GLY A 82 12.44 5.59 -18.25
CA GLY A 82 13.28 6.78 -18.05
C GLY A 82 14.36 6.54 -16.99
N ASP A 83 14.89 7.62 -16.42
CA ASP A 83 16.05 7.53 -15.52
C ASP A 83 15.68 7.04 -14.12
N ASN A 84 14.53 7.49 -13.59
CA ASN A 84 14.10 7.21 -12.22
C ASN A 84 12.75 6.49 -12.12
N GLY A 85 12.19 6.08 -13.25
CA GLY A 85 10.89 5.44 -13.32
C GLY A 85 10.97 3.93 -13.53
N TYR A 86 9.93 3.24 -13.06
CA TYR A 86 9.80 1.79 -13.20
C TYR A 86 8.35 1.41 -13.43
N ILE A 87 8.13 0.50 -14.37
CA ILE A 87 6.86 -0.18 -14.57
C ILE A 87 6.90 -1.49 -13.77
N LEU A 88 5.95 -1.63 -12.86
CA LEU A 88 5.76 -2.79 -12.00
C LEU A 88 4.55 -3.60 -12.46
N THR A 89 4.76 -4.89 -12.71
CA THR A 89 3.67 -5.87 -12.87
C THR A 89 3.66 -6.75 -11.63
N VAL A 90 2.62 -6.62 -10.81
CA VAL A 90 2.59 -7.17 -9.44
C VAL A 90 2.38 -8.70 -9.44
N GLY A 91 1.61 -9.19 -10.42
CA GLY A 91 1.18 -10.58 -10.56
C GLY A 91 -0.32 -10.67 -10.82
N ARG A 92 -0.81 -11.90 -11.04
CA ARG A 92 -2.23 -12.16 -11.28
C ARG A 92 -2.99 -12.39 -9.98
N PHE A 93 -4.10 -11.70 -9.81
CA PHE A 93 -4.97 -11.79 -8.63
C PHE A 93 -6.42 -11.82 -9.05
N GLY A 94 -7.22 -12.68 -8.41
CA GLY A 94 -8.63 -12.78 -8.72
C GLY A 94 -9.46 -13.41 -7.62
N SER A 95 -10.77 -13.17 -7.70
CA SER A 95 -11.80 -13.79 -6.86
C SER A 95 -13.13 -13.75 -7.62
N PHE A 96 -14.06 -14.65 -7.30
CA PHE A 96 -15.40 -14.70 -7.93
C PHE A 96 -15.40 -14.72 -9.46
N GLY A 97 -14.39 -15.36 -10.09
CA GLY A 97 -14.26 -15.45 -11.54
C GLY A 97 -13.80 -14.16 -12.24
N TYR A 98 -13.38 -13.14 -11.47
CA TYR A 98 -12.74 -11.93 -11.98
C TYR A 98 -11.25 -11.94 -11.62
N GLU A 99 -10.38 -11.82 -12.62
CA GLU A 99 -8.93 -11.83 -12.49
C GLU A 99 -8.34 -10.57 -13.13
N VAL A 100 -7.35 -9.99 -12.46
CA VAL A 100 -6.60 -8.82 -12.92
C VAL A 100 -5.10 -9.05 -12.73
N GLU A 101 -4.30 -8.48 -13.62
CA GLU A 101 -2.84 -8.39 -13.45
C GLU A 101 -2.45 -6.91 -13.30
N PRO A 102 -2.37 -6.37 -12.07
CA PRO A 102 -2.13 -4.96 -11.88
C PRO A 102 -0.73 -4.56 -12.37
N LYS A 103 -0.74 -3.59 -13.27
CA LYS A 103 0.41 -2.86 -13.77
C LYS A 103 0.34 -1.40 -13.33
N LEU A 104 1.42 -0.87 -12.75
CA LEU A 104 1.57 0.54 -12.41
C LEU A 104 2.96 1.05 -12.80
N ALA A 105 3.10 2.33 -13.13
CA ALA A 105 4.40 2.99 -13.17
C ALA A 105 4.61 3.81 -11.91
N VAL A 106 5.84 3.79 -11.39
CA VAL A 106 6.28 4.61 -10.27
C VAL A 106 7.53 5.37 -10.66
N VAL A 107 7.75 6.53 -10.04
CA VAL A 107 8.99 7.30 -10.17
C VAL A 107 9.59 7.53 -8.80
N LEU A 108 10.90 7.30 -8.66
CA LEU A 108 11.68 7.74 -7.51
C LEU A 108 12.07 9.20 -7.72
N GLN A 109 11.67 10.07 -6.80
CA GLN A 109 12.09 11.47 -6.84
C GLN A 109 13.54 11.60 -6.37
N PRO A 110 14.29 12.60 -6.87
CA PRO A 110 15.57 12.96 -6.28
C PRO A 110 15.41 13.15 -4.76
N PRO A 111 16.29 12.54 -3.94
CA PRO A 111 16.14 12.60 -2.49
C PRO A 111 16.26 14.03 -1.98
N GLN A 112 15.49 14.34 -0.94
CA GLN A 112 15.58 15.61 -0.23
C GLN A 112 16.18 15.34 1.15
N GLY A 113 17.50 15.54 1.25
CA GLY A 113 18.26 15.15 2.43
C GLY A 113 18.20 13.63 2.65
N ARG A 114 17.69 13.21 3.82
CA ARG A 114 17.55 11.79 4.20
C ARG A 114 16.20 11.17 3.81
N ILE A 115 15.38 11.88 3.02
CA ILE A 115 14.02 11.47 2.65
C ILE A 115 13.96 11.13 1.16
N TYR A 116 13.48 9.92 0.88
CA TYR A 116 13.22 9.40 -0.46
C TYR A 116 11.71 9.28 -0.65
N LYS A 117 11.21 9.63 -1.83
CA LYS A 117 9.79 9.52 -2.17
C LYS A 117 9.62 8.80 -3.49
N MET A 118 8.65 7.90 -3.55
CA MET A 118 8.26 7.22 -4.76
C MET A 118 6.75 7.32 -4.91
N HIS A 119 6.27 7.67 -6.11
CA HIS A 119 4.84 7.78 -6.36
C HIS A 119 4.45 7.28 -7.75
N SER A 120 3.18 6.94 -7.94
CA SER A 120 2.69 6.54 -9.25
C SER A 120 2.75 7.68 -10.25
N ILE A 121 2.98 7.32 -11.52
CA ILE A 121 2.89 8.20 -12.69
C ILE A 121 2.17 7.45 -13.83
N PRO A 122 1.61 8.17 -14.82
CA PRO A 122 0.95 7.52 -15.96
C PRO A 122 1.91 6.65 -16.76
N ILE A 123 1.44 5.50 -17.23
CA ILE A 123 2.17 4.67 -18.20
C ILE A 123 1.83 5.19 -19.61
N PRO A 124 2.80 5.59 -20.43
CA PRO A 124 2.54 6.05 -21.80
C PRO A 124 1.83 4.98 -22.63
N ASN A 125 0.80 5.38 -23.38
CA ASN A 125 0.04 4.52 -24.30
C ASN A 125 -0.55 3.25 -23.67
N TYR A 126 -0.80 3.27 -22.36
CA TYR A 126 -1.42 2.15 -21.65
C TYR A 126 -2.72 2.59 -20.99
N PHE A 127 -3.79 1.86 -21.31
CA PHE A 127 -5.09 2.02 -20.67
C PHE A 127 -5.31 0.82 -19.77
N SER A 128 -5.33 1.06 -18.46
CA SER A 128 -5.58 0.00 -17.48
C SER A 128 -6.98 -0.59 -17.69
N PRO A 129 -7.13 -1.92 -17.75
CA PRO A 129 -8.43 -2.57 -17.93
C PRO A 129 -9.23 -2.52 -16.62
N GLY A 130 -9.96 -1.42 -16.41
CA GLY A 130 -10.92 -1.30 -15.31
C GLY A 130 -10.30 -1.18 -13.91
N TYR A 131 -9.07 -0.70 -13.80
CA TYR A 131 -8.47 -0.37 -12.50
C TYR A 131 -7.53 0.84 -12.59
N GLU A 132 -7.31 1.49 -11.46
CA GLU A 132 -6.29 2.53 -11.27
C GLU A 132 -5.57 2.30 -9.94
N VAL A 133 -4.26 2.58 -9.90
CA VAL A 133 -3.43 2.41 -8.70
C VAL A 133 -2.76 3.74 -8.36
N ASP A 134 -3.17 4.35 -7.26
CA ASP A 134 -2.45 5.44 -6.60
C ASP A 134 -1.47 4.83 -5.59
N TYR A 135 -0.17 4.97 -5.87
CA TYR A 135 0.91 4.45 -5.06
C TYR A 135 1.71 5.62 -4.50
N GLN A 136 1.91 5.64 -3.18
CA GLN A 136 2.73 6.65 -2.50
C GLN A 136 3.58 5.99 -1.43
N ALA A 137 4.90 6.05 -1.60
CA ALA A 137 5.86 5.53 -0.64
C ALA A 137 6.90 6.58 -0.24
N SER A 138 7.39 6.47 0.98
CA SER A 138 8.52 7.27 1.47
C SER A 138 9.47 6.41 2.28
N MET A 139 10.75 6.77 2.24
CA MET A 139 11.79 6.21 3.10
C MET A 139 12.56 7.33 3.79
N GLU A 140 12.94 7.11 5.03
CA GLU A 140 13.75 8.02 5.85
C GLU A 140 14.95 7.26 6.42
N LEU A 141 16.14 7.83 6.25
CA LEU A 141 17.39 7.27 6.77
C LEU A 141 17.66 7.85 8.17
N ILE A 142 17.67 6.99 9.18
CA ILE A 142 17.86 7.37 10.58
C ILE A 142 19.10 6.67 11.10
N GLU A 143 20.13 7.43 11.45
CA GLU A 143 21.33 6.87 12.08
C GLU A 143 21.07 6.56 13.55
N VAL A 144 21.54 5.40 13.99
CA VAL A 144 21.43 4.91 15.35
C VAL A 144 22.82 4.47 15.81
N PRO A 145 23.34 5.00 16.94
CA PRO A 145 24.58 4.50 17.51
C PRO A 145 24.49 2.99 17.77
N VAL A 146 25.54 2.22 17.45
CA VAL A 146 25.46 0.74 17.56
C VAL A 146 25.21 0.27 18.99
N ARG A 147 25.62 1.06 19.99
CA ARG A 147 25.32 0.79 21.41
C ARG A 147 23.82 0.84 21.73
N GLN A 148 23.04 1.56 20.92
CA GLN A 148 21.59 1.71 21.02
C GLN A 148 20.84 0.84 20.00
N ALA A 149 21.55 0.25 19.04
CA ALA A 149 20.98 -0.76 18.16
C ALA A 149 20.68 -2.05 18.94
N GLU A 150 19.85 -2.93 18.36
CA GLU A 150 19.52 -4.20 19.02
C GLU A 150 20.80 -4.98 19.36
N SER A 151 20.80 -5.66 20.51
CA SER A 151 21.97 -6.38 21.07
C SER A 151 22.57 -7.44 20.13
N SER A 152 21.86 -7.77 19.04
CA SER A 152 22.26 -8.71 18.01
C SER A 152 23.43 -8.22 17.15
N VAL A 153 23.57 -6.91 16.88
CA VAL A 153 24.55 -6.38 15.91
C VAL A 153 25.99 -6.75 16.29
N ALA A 154 26.42 -6.46 17.52
CA ALA A 154 27.78 -6.78 17.98
C ALA A 154 28.09 -8.29 17.92
N SER A 155 27.10 -9.13 18.24
CA SER A 155 27.24 -10.58 18.18
C SER A 155 27.41 -11.10 16.75
N ILE A 156 26.74 -10.46 15.78
CA ILE A 156 26.76 -10.81 14.37
C ILE A 156 28.12 -10.48 13.73
N PHE A 157 28.66 -9.28 14.01
CA PHE A 157 30.01 -8.90 13.55
C PHE A 157 31.08 -9.85 14.09
N LYS A 158 31.01 -10.18 15.39
CA LYS A 158 31.93 -11.15 16.00
C LYS A 158 31.87 -12.53 15.34
N LYS A 159 30.67 -13.03 15.03
CA LYS A 159 30.48 -14.33 14.34
C LYS A 159 31.05 -14.34 12.92
N LYS A 160 31.01 -13.22 12.18
CA LYS A 160 31.59 -13.09 10.83
C LYS A 160 33.11 -12.83 10.86
N GLY A 161 33.74 -12.84 12.04
CA GLY A 161 35.18 -12.58 12.18
C GLY A 161 35.58 -11.13 11.90
N GLN A 162 34.61 -10.20 11.91
CA GLN A 162 34.89 -8.79 11.72
C GLN A 162 35.19 -8.13 13.06
N ALA A 163 36.44 -7.68 13.21
CA ALA A 163 36.94 -7.09 14.46
C ALA A 163 36.41 -5.66 14.69
N GLN A 164 36.09 -4.93 13.62
CA GLN A 164 35.66 -3.54 13.71
C GLN A 164 34.14 -3.44 13.60
N LEU A 165 33.52 -3.01 14.70
CA LEU A 165 32.11 -2.66 14.76
C LEU A 165 31.95 -1.20 14.28
N PRO A 166 30.96 -0.88 13.44
CA PRO A 166 30.71 0.52 13.08
C PRO A 166 30.26 1.32 14.32
N SER A 167 30.45 2.64 14.29
CA SER A 167 29.99 3.54 15.36
C SER A 167 28.49 3.77 15.33
N VAL A 168 27.91 3.75 14.13
CA VAL A 168 26.48 3.90 13.84
C VAL A 168 26.01 2.85 12.83
N ILE A 169 24.72 2.55 12.84
CA ILE A 169 24.01 1.89 11.73
C ILE A 169 22.90 2.81 11.25
N THR A 170 22.36 2.54 10.06
CA THR A 170 21.22 3.29 9.52
C THR A 170 19.97 2.41 9.53
N LYS A 171 18.92 2.89 10.17
CA LYS A 171 17.56 2.36 10.03
C LYS A 171 16.87 3.09 8.90
N VAL A 172 16.54 2.38 7.82
CA VAL A 172 15.71 2.90 6.73
C VAL A 172 14.26 2.62 7.09
N LYS A 173 13.59 3.62 7.68
CA LYS A 173 12.15 3.54 7.99
C LYS A 173 11.37 3.86 6.73
N TRP A 174 10.32 3.09 6.43
CA TRP A 174 9.53 3.30 5.24
C TRP A 174 8.03 3.27 5.53
N HIS A 175 7.28 3.99 4.70
CA HIS A 175 5.82 4.00 4.69
C HIS A 175 5.32 3.76 3.27
N LEU A 176 4.20 3.06 3.15
CA LEU A 176 3.50 2.80 1.90
C LEU A 176 2.03 3.07 2.11
N LYS A 177 1.48 4.00 1.34
CA LYS A 177 0.04 4.21 1.15
C LYS A 177 -0.31 3.79 -0.26
N MET A 178 -1.39 3.03 -0.40
CA MET A 178 -1.90 2.62 -1.70
C MET A 178 -3.42 2.67 -1.72
N ASP A 179 -3.97 3.27 -2.76
CA ASP A 179 -5.39 3.28 -3.10
C ASP A 179 -5.55 2.62 -4.47
N VAL A 180 -6.43 1.63 -4.56
CA VAL A 180 -6.72 0.92 -5.80
C VAL A 180 -8.19 1.07 -6.12
N ALA A 181 -8.48 1.81 -7.18
CA ALA A 181 -9.83 1.92 -7.74
C ALA A 181 -10.04 0.76 -8.72
N VAL A 182 -11.15 0.03 -8.59
CA VAL A 182 -11.50 -1.05 -9.52
C VAL A 182 -12.93 -0.87 -9.99
N GLN A 183 -13.11 -0.83 -11.31
CA GLN A 183 -14.40 -0.93 -11.96
C GLN A 183 -14.68 -2.40 -12.26
N PHE A 184 -15.66 -2.98 -11.59
CA PHE A 184 -15.99 -4.38 -11.78
C PHE A 184 -16.98 -4.58 -12.96
N PRO A 185 -17.04 -5.78 -13.54
CA PRO A 185 -18.16 -6.15 -14.41
C PRO A 185 -19.49 -6.13 -13.64
N LYS A 186 -20.61 -5.85 -14.33
CA LYS A 186 -21.96 -5.74 -13.74
C LYS A 186 -22.33 -6.90 -12.79
N PHE A 187 -21.90 -8.13 -13.08
CA PHE A 187 -22.28 -9.30 -12.27
C PHE A 187 -21.67 -9.30 -10.85
N ILE A 188 -20.55 -8.62 -10.61
CA ILE A 188 -19.91 -8.55 -9.29
C ILE A 188 -20.76 -7.71 -8.33
N TYR A 189 -21.41 -6.66 -8.84
CA TYR A 189 -22.26 -5.77 -8.02
C TYR A 189 -23.55 -6.42 -7.51
N LYS A 190 -23.86 -7.66 -7.94
CA LYS A 190 -24.90 -8.49 -7.33
C LYS A 190 -24.51 -8.96 -5.92
N LEU A 191 -23.23 -8.90 -5.56
CA LEU A 191 -22.74 -9.15 -4.21
C LEU A 191 -22.94 -7.91 -3.33
N PRO A 192 -23.15 -8.07 -2.01
CA PRO A 192 -23.17 -6.93 -1.09
C PRO A 192 -21.88 -6.12 -1.18
N LEU A 193 -21.97 -4.79 -1.28
CA LEU A 193 -20.80 -3.90 -1.37
C LEU A 193 -19.81 -4.10 -0.21
N SER A 194 -20.30 -4.39 1.00
CA SER A 194 -19.46 -4.70 2.16
C SER A 194 -18.60 -5.96 1.97
N MET A 195 -19.11 -6.96 1.24
CA MET A 195 -18.38 -8.17 0.89
C MET A 195 -17.32 -7.89 -0.17
N ILE A 196 -17.65 -7.10 -1.20
CA ILE A 196 -16.69 -6.65 -2.23
C ILE A 196 -15.55 -5.87 -1.55
N GLN A 197 -15.90 -4.89 -0.72
CA GLN A 197 -14.96 -4.05 0.03
C GLN A 197 -14.01 -4.88 0.90
N SER A 198 -14.55 -5.71 1.79
CA SER A 198 -13.74 -6.52 2.71
C SER A 198 -12.86 -7.54 2.00
N THR A 199 -13.34 -8.13 0.89
CA THR A 199 -12.56 -9.06 0.08
C THR A 199 -11.39 -8.35 -0.58
N GLY A 200 -11.63 -7.20 -1.24
CA GLY A 200 -10.58 -6.44 -1.91
C GLY A 200 -9.56 -5.84 -0.93
N ASP A 201 -10.00 -5.28 0.21
CA ASP A 201 -9.10 -4.75 1.24
C ASP A 201 -8.21 -5.84 1.85
N ARG A 202 -8.73 -7.06 1.99
CA ARG A 202 -7.96 -8.22 2.46
C ARG A 202 -6.95 -8.67 1.41
N LEU A 203 -7.38 -8.80 0.15
CA LEU A 203 -6.51 -9.18 -0.95
C LEU A 203 -5.36 -8.18 -1.12
N LEU A 204 -5.68 -6.89 -1.18
CA LEU A 204 -4.69 -5.82 -1.28
C LEU A 204 -3.68 -5.87 -0.11
N ALA A 205 -4.16 -6.06 1.11
CA ALA A 205 -3.28 -6.20 2.27
C ALA A 205 -2.42 -7.47 2.22
N GLN A 206 -2.92 -8.58 1.67
CA GLN A 206 -2.16 -9.81 1.48
C GLN A 206 -1.04 -9.63 0.45
N ILE A 207 -1.32 -8.96 -0.68
CA ILE A 207 -0.33 -8.63 -1.70
C ILE A 207 0.84 -7.86 -1.09
N VAL A 208 0.54 -6.78 -0.36
CA VAL A 208 1.58 -5.96 0.28
C VAL A 208 2.36 -6.75 1.34
N ARG A 209 1.68 -7.55 2.16
CA ARG A 209 2.33 -8.44 3.14
C ARG A 209 3.23 -9.50 2.52
N GLN A 210 2.96 -9.91 1.29
CA GLN A 210 3.78 -10.86 0.57
C GLN A 210 5.00 -10.20 -0.07
N ILE A 211 4.82 -9.02 -0.67
CA ILE A 211 5.83 -8.36 -1.50
C ILE A 211 6.77 -7.50 -0.67
N SER A 212 6.25 -6.63 0.21
CA SER A 212 7.09 -5.64 0.92
C SER A 212 8.17 -6.26 1.80
N PRO A 213 7.92 -7.33 2.59
CA PRO A 213 8.99 -7.95 3.37
C PRO A 213 10.06 -8.61 2.51
N ARG A 214 9.67 -9.17 1.34
CA ARG A 214 10.62 -9.78 0.40
C ARG A 214 11.50 -8.74 -0.26
N LEU A 215 10.91 -7.66 -0.76
CA LEU A 215 11.66 -6.53 -1.33
C LEU A 215 12.61 -5.94 -0.28
N THR A 216 12.11 -5.64 0.93
CA THR A 216 12.92 -5.13 2.05
C THR A 216 14.12 -6.05 2.32
N HIS A 217 13.89 -7.36 2.45
CA HIS A 217 14.97 -8.32 2.68
C HIS A 217 15.94 -8.41 1.50
N LYS A 218 15.47 -8.33 0.25
CA LYS A 218 16.34 -8.40 -0.92
C LYS A 218 17.23 -7.17 -1.06
N VAL A 219 16.68 -5.98 -0.84
CA VAL A 219 17.45 -4.73 -0.80
C VAL A 219 18.47 -4.75 0.33
N GLN A 220 18.08 -5.21 1.52
CA GLN A 220 18.99 -5.40 2.64
C GLN A 220 20.09 -6.41 2.30
N GLN A 221 19.74 -7.54 1.69
CA GLN A 221 20.69 -8.57 1.29
C GLN A 221 21.70 -8.05 0.26
N ASP A 222 21.24 -7.38 -0.79
CA ASP A 222 22.09 -6.84 -1.85
C ASP A 222 23.05 -5.77 -1.30
N PHE A 223 22.57 -4.85 -0.45
CA PHE A 223 23.41 -3.88 0.23
C PHE A 223 24.54 -4.54 1.04
N HIS A 224 24.20 -5.46 1.95
CA HIS A 224 25.22 -6.06 2.84
C HIS A 224 26.22 -6.92 2.07
N ILE A 225 25.79 -7.59 0.99
CA ILE A 225 26.71 -8.34 0.12
C ILE A 225 27.69 -7.39 -0.57
N ARG A 226 27.20 -6.30 -1.19
CA ARG A 226 28.05 -5.34 -1.92
C ARG A 226 29.03 -4.62 -0.99
N GLN A 227 28.63 -4.34 0.24
CA GLN A 227 29.48 -3.68 1.24
C GLN A 227 30.34 -4.67 2.05
N ASN A 228 30.27 -5.98 1.76
CA ASN A 228 30.91 -7.04 2.55
C ASN A 228 30.56 -7.01 4.06
N LEU A 229 29.37 -6.54 4.40
CA LEU A 229 28.86 -6.46 5.76
C LEU A 229 28.11 -7.74 6.15
N PRO A 230 27.97 -8.06 7.45
CA PRO A 230 27.15 -9.18 7.87
C PRO A 230 25.67 -8.86 7.69
N LEU A 231 24.87 -9.86 7.33
CA LEU A 231 23.43 -9.66 7.14
C LEU A 231 22.72 -9.57 8.51
N PRO A 232 21.80 -8.61 8.70
CA PRO A 232 20.92 -8.57 9.85
C PRO A 232 20.07 -9.84 9.94
N PRO A 233 19.62 -10.24 11.14
CA PRO A 233 18.68 -11.36 11.26
C PRO A 233 17.39 -11.00 10.53
N LYS A 234 16.69 -12.02 10.02
CA LYS A 234 15.39 -11.79 9.36
C LYS A 234 14.44 -11.14 10.36
N MET A 235 14.14 -9.86 10.13
CA MET A 235 13.26 -9.11 11.03
C MET A 235 11.79 -9.53 10.85
N PRO A 236 10.99 -9.53 11.94
CA PRO A 236 9.56 -9.75 11.85
C PRO A 236 8.81 -8.55 11.24
N ALA A 237 7.53 -8.78 10.97
CA ALA A 237 6.71 -8.20 9.91
C ALA A 237 6.52 -6.67 9.89
N ILE A 238 6.24 -6.18 8.68
CA ILE A 238 5.62 -4.88 8.41
C ILE A 238 4.31 -4.76 9.20
N SER A 239 4.01 -3.56 9.71
CA SER A 239 2.75 -3.33 10.41
C SER A 239 1.74 -2.67 9.47
N ARG A 240 0.53 -3.21 9.39
CA ARG A 240 -0.59 -2.51 8.76
C ARG A 240 -1.10 -1.50 9.78
N LYS A 241 -1.19 -0.23 9.42
CA LYS A 241 -1.95 0.73 10.23
C LYS A 241 -3.36 0.89 9.69
N PHE A 242 -4.29 1.11 10.59
CA PHE A 242 -5.62 1.57 10.21
C PHE A 242 -5.49 3.05 9.84
N LEU A 243 -5.99 3.42 8.66
CA LEU A 243 -6.22 4.81 8.32
C LEU A 243 -7.22 5.34 9.34
N ARG A 244 -6.78 6.24 10.24
CA ARG A 244 -7.71 6.99 11.08
C ARG A 244 -8.50 7.90 10.12
N LYS A 245 -9.80 7.66 10.02
CA LYS A 245 -10.75 8.51 9.30
C LYS A 245 -10.83 9.88 9.97
#